data_AF-A0A925VGD3-F1
#
_entry.id   AF-A0A925VGD3-F1
#
_cell.length_a   1.000
_cell.length_b   1.000
_cell.length_c   1.000
_cell.angle_alpha   90.00
_cell.angle_beta   90.00
_cell.angle_gamma   90.00
#
_symmetry.space_group_name_H-M   'P 1'
#
loop_
_entity.id
_entity.type
_entity.pdbx_description
1 polymer ?
#
loop_
_entity_poly.entity_id
_entity_poly.type
_entity_poly.pdbx_seq_one_letter_code
_entity_poly.pdbx_strand_id
1 'polypeptide(L)'
;MRRLALTSWSMNKALSSGALTLTDLPAQAREAGIATLEICHFHLPSTEPEYLAELRAALTAADVELFSILIDTGDISSADAERREADIALIANWMDIAASLGAGAVRVVAGEAPPDDEAAIAR
;
A
#
# COMPACT_ATOMS: atom_id res chain seq x y z
N MET A 1 -12.11 18.80 -9.73
CA MET A 1 -11.40 19.31 -8.53
C MET A 1 -10.10 18.53 -8.41
N ARG A 2 -8.95 19.16 -8.15
CA ARG A 2 -7.68 18.45 -7.97
C ARG A 2 -7.61 17.94 -6.52
N ARG A 3 -7.34 16.66 -6.31
CA ARG A 3 -7.01 16.09 -4.98
C ARG A 3 -5.49 16.00 -4.86
N LEU A 4 -4.96 16.35 -3.69
CA LEU A 4 -3.56 16.11 -3.33
C LEU A 4 -3.55 14.92 -2.38
N ALA A 5 -2.68 13.95 -2.64
CA ALA A 5 -2.44 12.81 -1.75
C ALA A 5 -1.00 12.85 -1.24
N LEU A 6 -0.81 12.43 0.02
CA LEU A 6 0.51 12.20 0.59
C LEU A 6 0.81 10.70 0.56
N THR A 7 1.96 10.33 0.00
CA THR A 7 2.44 8.95 0.02
C THR A 7 3.27 8.72 1.28
N SER A 8 3.11 7.56 1.94
CA SER A 8 3.92 7.23 3.12
C SER A 8 5.41 7.11 2.78
N TRP A 9 5.78 6.85 1.52
CA TRP A 9 7.17 6.94 1.04
C TRP A 9 7.80 8.31 1.27
N SER A 10 7.03 9.39 1.13
CA SER A 10 7.52 10.75 1.40
C SER A 10 7.94 10.90 2.87
N MET A 11 7.36 10.10 3.77
CA MET A 11 7.64 10.06 5.21
C MET A 11 8.57 8.89 5.61
N ASN A 12 9.16 8.17 4.64
CA ASN A 12 9.93 6.95 4.87
C ASN A 12 10.98 7.12 5.98
N LYS A 13 11.78 8.19 5.95
CA LYS A 13 12.80 8.43 6.99
C LYS A 13 12.19 8.50 8.40
N ALA A 14 11.05 9.18 8.57
CA ALA A 14 10.40 9.32 9.87
C ALA A 14 9.80 7.98 10.33
N LEU A 15 9.14 7.26 9.42
CA LEU A 15 8.54 5.95 9.66
C LEU A 15 9.60 4.89 9.99
N SER A 16 10.66 4.77 9.18
CA SER A 16 11.74 3.79 9.39
C SER A 16 12.57 4.04 10.65
N SER A 17 12.66 5.30 11.11
CA SER A 17 13.36 5.63 12.36
C SER A 17 12.48 5.49 13.61
N GLY A 18 11.17 5.25 13.45
CA GLY A 18 10.20 5.26 14.55
C GLY A 18 9.88 6.65 15.10
N ALA A 19 10.39 7.72 14.47
CA ALA A 19 10.05 9.11 14.83
C ALA A 19 8.59 9.47 14.51
N LEU A 20 7.95 8.67 13.64
CA LEU A 20 6.54 8.75 13.30
C LEU A 20 5.98 7.33 13.26
N THR A 21 4.85 7.10 13.92
CA THR A 21 4.10 5.85 13.72
C THR A 21 3.14 6.01 12.54
N LEU A 22 2.83 4.91 11.85
CA LEU A 22 1.89 4.97 10.74
C LEU A 22 0.46 5.35 11.21
N THR A 23 0.10 5.05 12.46
CA THR A 23 -1.20 5.44 13.05
C THR A 23 -1.27 6.94 13.38
N ASP A 24 -0.15 7.62 13.58
CA ASP A 24 -0.10 9.09 13.76
C ASP A 24 -0.14 9.86 12.43
N LEU A 25 0.26 9.23 11.31
CA LEU A 25 0.38 9.88 10.00
C LEU A 25 -0.93 10.53 9.50
N PRO A 26 -2.12 9.92 9.64
CA PRO A 26 -3.38 10.56 9.22
C PRO A 26 -3.62 11.93 9.87
N ALA A 27 -3.37 12.06 11.18
CA ALA A 27 -3.55 13.33 11.87
C ALA A 27 -2.56 14.40 11.34
N GLN A 28 -1.30 14.04 11.16
CA GLN A 28 -0.28 14.96 10.63
C GLN A 28 -0.57 15.39 9.18
N ALA A 29 -1.03 14.46 8.34
CA ALA A 29 -1.45 14.78 6.98
C ALA A 29 -2.60 15.80 6.98
N ARG A 30 -3.59 15.59 7.85
CA ARG A 30 -4.73 16.48 8.00
C ARG A 30 -4.32 17.87 8.48
N GLU A 31 -3.43 17.95 9.47
CA GLU A 31 -2.86 19.22 9.95
C GLU A 31 -2.12 19.99 8.84
N ALA A 32 -1.48 19.27 7.92
CA ALA A 32 -0.84 19.83 6.73
C ALA A 32 -1.82 20.19 5.59
N GLY A 33 -3.13 20.01 5.79
CA GLY A 33 -4.16 20.30 4.78
C GLY A 33 -4.32 19.22 3.71
N ILE A 34 -3.81 18.00 3.95
CA ILE A 34 -3.90 16.87 3.04
C ILE A 34 -4.91 15.86 3.61
N ALA A 35 -5.99 15.61 2.86
CA ALA A 35 -7.08 14.73 3.28
C ALA A 35 -7.08 13.36 2.58
N THR A 36 -6.00 13.01 1.88
CA THR A 36 -5.89 11.75 1.14
C THR A 36 -4.50 11.14 1.34
N LEU A 37 -4.43 9.84 1.61
CA LEU A 37 -3.21 9.08 1.80
C LEU A 37 -3.05 7.93 0.81
N GLU A 38 -1.79 7.64 0.51
CA GLU A 38 -1.35 6.41 -0.14
C GLU A 38 -0.28 5.74 0.73
N ILE A 39 -0.37 4.43 0.98
CA ILE A 39 0.52 3.73 1.92
C ILE A 39 1.32 2.63 1.21
N CYS A 40 2.66 2.68 1.29
CA CYS A 40 3.54 1.54 0.98
C CYS A 40 3.28 0.36 1.91
N HIS A 41 3.04 -0.83 1.36
CA HIS A 41 2.67 -2.02 2.13
C HIS A 41 3.71 -2.36 3.22
N PHE A 42 5.00 -2.20 2.93
CA PHE A 42 6.11 -2.43 3.87
C PHE A 42 6.21 -1.41 5.00
N HIS A 43 5.43 -0.33 4.98
CA HIS A 43 5.31 0.59 6.11
C HIS A 43 4.28 0.13 7.15
N LEU A 44 3.47 -0.90 6.85
CA LEU A 44 2.63 -1.53 7.86
C LEU A 44 3.54 -2.38 8.78
N PRO A 45 3.67 -2.04 10.06
CA PRO A 45 4.46 -2.84 11.01
C PRO A 45 3.79 -4.18 11.35
N SER A 46 2.50 -4.30 11.09
CA SER A 46 1.70 -5.50 11.33
C SER A 46 0.54 -5.55 10.34
N THR A 47 0.11 -6.77 10.03
CA THR A 47 -1.12 -7.05 9.27
C THR A 47 -2.16 -7.76 10.12
N GLU A 48 -1.96 -7.80 11.44
CA GLU A 48 -2.92 -8.39 12.38
C GLU A 48 -4.20 -7.55 12.45
N PRO A 49 -5.38 -8.19 12.59
CA PRO A 49 -6.67 -7.50 12.55
C PRO A 49 -6.78 -6.32 13.53
N GLU A 50 -6.20 -6.44 14.73
CA GLU A 50 -6.24 -5.39 15.76
C GLU A 50 -5.51 -4.13 15.29
N TYR A 51 -4.33 -4.28 14.68
CA TYR A 51 -3.55 -3.16 14.17
C TYR A 51 -4.23 -2.50 12.96
N LEU A 52 -4.78 -3.30 12.06
CA LEU A 52 -5.51 -2.78 10.90
C LEU A 52 -6.76 -2.00 11.32
N ALA A 53 -7.46 -2.47 12.35
CA ALA A 53 -8.60 -1.75 12.94
C ALA A 53 -8.17 -0.42 13.56
N GLU A 54 -7.03 -0.38 14.28
CA GLU A 54 -6.47 0.84 14.85
C GLU A 54 -6.12 1.87 13.76
N LEU A 55 -5.40 1.44 12.71
CA LEU A 55 -5.03 2.32 11.60
C LEU A 55 -6.26 2.85 10.86
N ARG A 56 -7.26 2.01 10.63
CA ARG A 56 -8.54 2.45 10.03
C ARG A 56 -9.27 3.45 10.92
N ALA A 57 -9.26 3.27 12.23
CA ALA A 57 -9.84 4.22 13.18
C ALA A 57 -9.10 5.57 13.14
N ALA A 58 -7.77 5.56 13.04
CA ALA A 58 -6.97 6.78 12.92
C ALA A 58 -7.27 7.56 11.63
N LEU A 59 -7.38 6.87 10.49
CA LEU A 59 -7.80 7.46 9.21
C LEU A 59 -9.18 8.12 9.33
N THR A 60 -10.13 7.41 9.94
CA THR A 60 -11.51 7.90 10.13
C THR A 60 -11.56 9.10 11.07
N ALA A 61 -10.83 9.07 12.19
CA ALA A 61 -10.78 10.15 13.16
C ALA A 61 -10.16 11.44 12.59
N ALA A 62 -9.17 11.31 11.71
CA ALA A 62 -8.55 12.43 11.02
C ALA A 62 -9.35 12.93 9.79
N ASP A 63 -10.45 12.25 9.43
CA ASP A 63 -11.22 12.52 8.21
C ASP A 63 -10.30 12.48 6.96
N VAL A 64 -9.47 11.43 6.88
CA VAL A 64 -8.50 11.21 5.81
C VAL A 64 -8.91 9.98 4.99
N GLU A 65 -9.09 10.17 3.70
CA GLU A 65 -9.32 9.11 2.72
C GLU A 65 -8.04 8.28 2.55
N LEU A 66 -8.14 6.96 2.68
CA LEU A 66 -7.10 6.07 2.16
C LEU A 66 -7.40 5.77 0.69
N PHE A 67 -6.63 6.39 -0.21
CA PHE A 67 -6.82 6.18 -1.64
C PHE A 67 -6.29 4.82 -2.07
N SER A 68 -5.04 4.50 -1.74
CA SER A 68 -4.45 3.22 -2.16
C SER A 68 -3.38 2.64 -1.23
N ILE A 69 -3.26 1.31 -1.27
CA ILE A 69 -2.07 0.58 -0.81
C ILE A 69 -1.15 0.27 -1.99
N LEU A 70 0.14 0.49 -1.79
CA LEU A 70 1.22 0.30 -2.75
C LEU A 70 1.92 -1.02 -2.45
N ILE A 71 1.59 -2.04 -3.23
CA ILE A 71 2.12 -3.40 -3.14
C ILE A 71 3.37 -3.46 -4.03
N ASP A 72 4.52 -3.56 -3.38
CA ASP A 72 5.86 -3.51 -3.98
C ASP A 72 6.57 -4.85 -3.73
N THR A 73 5.85 -5.93 -4.02
CA THR A 73 6.26 -7.32 -3.83
C THR A 73 5.47 -8.23 -4.77
N GLY A 74 6.02 -9.40 -5.04
CA GLY A 74 5.52 -10.35 -6.02
C GLY A 74 5.95 -10.02 -7.45
N ASP A 75 6.09 -11.06 -8.27
CA ASP A 75 6.45 -10.96 -9.68
C ASP A 75 5.43 -11.73 -10.55
N ILE A 76 4.40 -11.01 -11.01
CA ILE A 76 3.39 -11.56 -11.93
C ILE A 76 3.97 -11.89 -13.31
N SER A 77 5.14 -11.34 -13.62
CA SER A 77 5.81 -11.52 -14.90
C SER A 77 6.77 -12.71 -14.91
N SER A 78 7.00 -13.36 -13.77
CA SER A 78 7.91 -14.52 -13.66
C SER A 78 7.57 -15.61 -14.67
N ALA A 79 8.59 -16.16 -15.34
CA ALA A 79 8.43 -17.29 -16.27
C ALA A 79 8.13 -18.61 -15.53
N ASP A 80 8.54 -18.71 -14.26
CA ASP A 80 8.21 -19.83 -13.40
C ASP A 80 6.74 -19.75 -12.98
N ALA A 81 5.95 -20.76 -13.39
CA ALA A 81 4.52 -20.81 -13.13
C ALA A 81 4.17 -21.00 -11.65
N GLU A 82 4.96 -21.78 -10.91
CA GLU A 82 4.74 -22.01 -9.48
C GLU A 82 5.03 -20.73 -8.70
N ARG A 83 6.16 -20.07 -9.02
CA ARG A 83 6.50 -18.78 -8.42
C ARG A 83 5.44 -17.72 -8.69
N ARG A 84 5.00 -17.60 -9.94
CA ARG A 84 3.99 -16.62 -10.33
C ARG A 84 2.66 -16.82 -9.61
N GLU A 85 2.19 -18.06 -9.50
CA GLU A 85 0.94 -18.35 -8.77
C GLU A 85 1.04 -17.97 -7.29
N ALA A 86 2.18 -18.28 -6.66
CA ALA A 86 2.45 -17.88 -5.28
C ALA A 86 2.47 -16.36 -5.10
N ASP A 87 3.04 -15.63 -6.04
CA ASP A 87 3.10 -14.16 -6.00
C ASP A 87 1.74 -13.52 -6.26
N ILE A 88 0.91 -14.08 -7.16
CA ILE A 88 -0.48 -13.65 -7.34
C ILE A 88 -1.28 -13.84 -6.04
N ALA A 89 -1.13 -14.98 -5.37
CA ALA A 89 -1.80 -15.22 -4.09
C ALA A 89 -1.32 -14.25 -2.99
N LEU A 90 -0.02 -13.93 -2.95
CA LEU A 90 0.52 -12.92 -2.04
C LEU A 90 -0.07 -11.53 -2.30
N ILE A 91 -0.18 -11.12 -3.57
CA ILE A 91 -0.78 -9.84 -3.97
C ILE A 91 -2.27 -9.83 -3.59
N ALA A 92 -3.01 -10.90 -3.84
CA ALA A 92 -4.42 -11.02 -3.45
C ALA A 92 -4.62 -10.86 -1.94
N ASN A 93 -3.76 -11.47 -1.11
CA ASN A 93 -3.79 -11.26 0.33
C ASN A 93 -3.56 -9.79 0.73
N TRP A 94 -2.67 -9.08 0.04
CA TRP A 94 -2.48 -7.64 0.24
C TRP A 94 -3.69 -6.81 -0.22
N MET A 95 -4.44 -7.27 -1.23
CA MET A 95 -5.71 -6.64 -1.62
C MET A 95 -6.76 -6.78 -0.51
N ASP A 96 -6.83 -7.92 0.18
CA ASP A 96 -7.70 -8.12 1.33
C ASP A 96 -7.33 -7.20 2.50
N ILE A 97 -6.03 -7.08 2.79
CA ILE A 97 -5.51 -6.12 3.79
C ILE A 97 -5.90 -4.69 3.42
N ALA A 98 -5.71 -4.29 2.16
CA ALA A 98 -6.09 -2.96 1.67
C ALA A 98 -7.60 -2.71 1.81
N ALA A 99 -8.43 -3.69 1.48
CA ALA A 99 -9.87 -3.63 1.64
C ALA A 99 -10.28 -3.49 3.11
N SER A 100 -9.61 -4.20 4.03
CA SER A 100 -9.87 -4.12 5.47
C SER A 100 -9.63 -2.71 6.04
N LEU A 101 -8.64 -1.99 5.50
CA LEU A 101 -8.32 -0.60 5.82
C LEU A 101 -9.26 0.41 5.16
N GLY A 102 -10.07 -0.03 4.19
CA GLY A 102 -10.98 0.83 3.43
C GLY A 102 -10.30 1.57 2.26
N ALA A 103 -9.19 1.04 1.74
CA ALA A 103 -8.53 1.62 0.57
C ALA A 103 -9.44 1.56 -0.67
N GLY A 104 -9.48 2.62 -1.46
CA GLY A 104 -10.25 2.67 -2.72
C GLY A 104 -9.62 1.89 -3.86
N ALA A 105 -8.29 1.68 -3.82
CA ALA A 105 -7.53 0.97 -4.85
C ALA A 105 -6.26 0.31 -4.27
N VAL A 106 -5.60 -0.49 -5.10
CA VAL A 106 -4.22 -0.93 -4.88
C VAL A 106 -3.39 -0.58 -6.11
N ARG A 107 -2.08 -0.39 -5.90
CA ARG A 107 -1.09 -0.33 -6.98
C ARG A 107 -0.11 -1.47 -6.79
N VAL A 108 0.06 -2.27 -7.82
CA VAL A 108 0.94 -3.45 -7.84
C VAL A 108 2.08 -3.20 -8.82
N VAL A 109 3.27 -3.71 -8.52
CA VAL A 109 4.40 -3.73 -9.46
C VAL A 109 4.13 -4.66 -10.64
N ALA A 110 4.70 -4.33 -11.80
CA ALA A 110 4.53 -5.12 -13.02
C ALA A 110 5.37 -6.42 -13.03
N GLY A 111 6.32 -6.55 -12.09
CA GLY A 111 7.27 -7.66 -12.03
C GLY A 111 8.67 -7.27 -12.55
N GLU A 112 9.51 -8.28 -12.75
CA GLU A 112 10.93 -8.13 -13.10
C GLU A 112 11.28 -8.57 -14.53
N ALA A 113 10.31 -9.06 -15.32
CA ALA A 113 10.55 -9.46 -16.70
C ALA A 113 11.05 -8.28 -17.55
N PRO A 114 11.90 -8.54 -18.55
CA PRO A 114 12.32 -7.53 -19.51
C PRO A 114 11.11 -6.88 -20.20
N PRO A 115 11.17 -5.57 -20.52
CA PRO A 115 10.07 -4.86 -21.16
C PRO A 115 9.76 -5.34 -22.60
N ASP A 116 10.62 -6.17 -23.18
CA ASP A 116 10.48 -6.80 -24.50
C ASP A 116 10.11 -8.30 -24.42
N ASP A 117 9.82 -8.84 -23.23
CA ASP A 117 9.33 -10.20 -23.06
C ASP A 117 7.85 -10.30 -23.50
N GLU A 118 7.63 -10.68 -24.76
CA GLU A 118 6.29 -10.87 -25.34
C GLU A 118 5.44 -11.88 -24.57
N ALA A 119 6.05 -12.92 -23.99
CA ALA A 119 5.34 -13.94 -23.24
C ALA A 119 4.89 -13.42 -21.86
N ALA A 120 5.63 -12.49 -21.25
CA ALA A 120 5.20 -11.77 -20.06
C ALA A 120 4.08 -10.76 -20.36
N ILE A 121 4.18 -10.02 -21.46
CA ILE A 121 3.18 -9.02 -21.85
C ILE A 121 1.83 -9.65 -22.21
N ALA A 122 1.84 -10.84 -22.83
CA ALA A 122 0.62 -11.49 -23.34
C ALA A 122 -0.20 -12.25 -22.27
N ARG A 123 0.29 -12.38 -21.05
CA ARG A 123 -0.40 -13.07 -19.94
C ARG A 123 -1.37 -12.14 -19.22
#